data_AF-A0A3C0EGE0-F1
#
_entry.id   AF-A0A3C0EGE0-F1
#
_cell.length_a   1.000
_cell.length_b   1.000
_cell.length_c   1.000
_cell.angle_alpha   90.00
_cell.angle_beta   90.00
_cell.angle_gamma   90.00
#
_symmetry.space_group_name_H-M   'P 1'
#
loop_
_entity.id
_entity.type
_entity.pdbx_description
1 polymer ?
#
loop_
_entity_poly.entity_id
_entity_poly.type
_entity_poly.pdbx_seq_one_letter_code
_entity_poly.pdbx_strand_id
1 'polypeptide(L)'
;MRIAHLPIVALCTVMALTITGCGEVTIVNSNQQQAAEVIAADTLAIQQQITGQSMALKLPNVFLINSEDQINATRSRQLKELTVDFNSQSIVLIALGEQKTGGYWVKINGIQPGDNGDVFVQATVNKPSKDQMTTQGMTYPFAAIITGKITGTVIPEIESVEGQPMP
;
A
#
# COMPACT_ATOMS: atom_id res chain seq x y z
N MET A 1 48.79 67.64 34.00
CA MET A 1 50.00 68.31 33.50
C MET A 1 50.77 67.30 32.66
N ARG A 2 50.97 67.57 31.34
CA ARG A 2 51.86 66.89 30.34
C ARG A 2 51.87 65.33 30.25
N ILE A 3 51.53 64.75 29.08
CA ILE A 3 52.45 64.22 28.02
C ILE A 3 53.37 63.11 28.58
N ALA A 4 53.49 61.88 28.06
CA ALA A 4 53.19 61.32 26.73
C ALA A 4 52.44 59.94 26.87
N HIS A 5 52.54 58.88 26.05
CA HIS A 5 53.33 58.59 24.83
C HIS A 5 52.62 57.54 23.93
N LEU A 6 52.89 57.59 22.63
CA LEU A 6 52.81 56.49 21.64
C LEU A 6 54.23 56.39 21.01
N PRO A 7 54.70 55.25 20.47
CA PRO A 7 54.30 54.80 19.12
C PRO A 7 54.18 53.25 19.04
N ILE A 8 53.81 52.59 17.92
CA ILE A 8 54.69 52.25 16.78
C ILE A 8 53.83 51.72 15.59
N VAL A 9 53.96 52.40 14.44
CA VAL A 9 54.18 51.88 13.07
C VAL A 9 53.25 50.74 12.58
N ALA A 10 52.25 51.05 11.72
CA ALA A 10 52.27 50.91 10.24
C ALA A 10 52.03 49.45 9.74
N LEU A 11 51.63 49.14 8.52
CA LEU A 11 51.78 49.84 7.24
C LEU A 11 50.66 49.43 6.25
N CYS A 12 50.41 50.26 5.22
CA CYS A 12 49.67 49.91 4.00
C CYS A 12 50.37 48.74 3.25
N THR A 13 49.89 48.10 2.16
CA THR A 13 49.14 48.57 0.97
C THR A 13 48.86 47.36 0.03
N VAL A 14 48.03 47.51 -1.02
CA VAL A 14 47.98 46.71 -2.29
C VAL A 14 47.52 45.23 -2.13
N MET A 15 46.41 44.70 -2.67
CA MET A 15 45.75 44.74 -4.00
C MET A 15 46.23 43.65 -4.99
N ALA A 16 45.26 43.03 -5.69
CA ALA A 16 45.32 42.18 -6.90
C ALA A 16 45.26 40.62 -6.77
N LEU A 17 44.08 40.08 -7.12
CA LEU A 17 43.80 38.97 -8.08
C LEU A 17 44.74 37.74 -8.19
N THR A 18 44.17 36.51 -8.09
CA THR A 18 43.89 35.64 -9.28
C THR A 18 43.17 34.31 -8.95
N ILE A 19 42.03 34.09 -9.60
CA ILE A 19 41.41 32.87 -10.22
C ILE A 19 41.77 31.42 -9.77
N THR A 20 40.72 30.58 -9.75
CA THR A 20 40.61 29.11 -10.07
C THR A 20 40.80 28.03 -8.98
N GLY A 21 39.74 27.22 -8.77
CA GLY A 21 39.87 25.74 -8.85
C GLY A 21 39.30 24.82 -7.75
N CYS A 22 38.06 24.32 -7.95
CA CYS A 22 37.55 22.95 -7.64
C CYS A 22 37.44 22.38 -6.20
N GLY A 23 36.27 21.75 -5.92
CA GLY A 23 36.00 20.82 -4.81
C GLY A 23 35.50 21.47 -3.50
N GLU A 24 34.55 20.91 -2.72
CA GLU A 24 33.75 19.69 -2.88
C GLU A 24 32.48 19.75 -1.98
N VAL A 25 31.51 18.85 -2.21
CA VAL A 25 30.33 18.46 -1.38
C VAL A 25 29.39 19.56 -0.84
N THR A 26 28.21 19.65 -1.45
CA THR A 26 26.99 20.19 -0.85
C THR A 26 26.41 19.19 0.16
N ILE A 27 26.07 19.62 1.39
CA ILE A 27 25.09 18.91 2.22
C ILE A 27 23.74 19.61 2.08
N VAL A 28 22.84 18.98 1.31
CA VAL A 28 21.43 19.35 1.23
C VAL A 28 20.68 18.58 2.32
N ASN A 29 19.89 19.27 3.14
CA ASN A 29 19.15 18.64 4.25
C ASN A 29 17.81 18.07 3.75
N SER A 30 17.83 16.81 3.30
CA SER A 30 16.69 16.14 2.61
C SER A 30 15.56 15.65 3.54
N ASN A 31 15.20 16.40 4.57
CA ASN A 31 14.21 16.01 5.59
C ASN A 31 12.76 16.47 5.32
N GLN A 32 12.35 16.64 4.05
CA GLN A 32 10.96 16.96 3.69
C GLN A 32 10.26 15.94 2.78
N GLN A 33 10.95 14.91 2.29
CA GLN A 33 10.33 13.85 1.47
C GLN A 33 9.84 12.65 2.30
N GLN A 34 10.42 12.43 3.50
CA GLN A 34 10.19 11.22 4.30
C GLN A 34 8.91 11.24 5.15
N ALA A 35 8.17 12.35 5.20
CA ALA A 35 6.93 12.45 5.98
C ALA A 35 5.70 11.86 5.26
N ALA A 36 5.61 12.01 3.94
CA ALA A 36 4.46 11.54 3.16
C ALA A 36 4.42 10.00 3.07
N GLU A 37 5.59 9.37 2.86
CA GLU A 37 5.75 7.93 2.74
C GLU A 37 5.43 7.19 4.06
N VAL A 38 5.86 7.74 5.20
CA VAL A 38 5.58 7.18 6.53
C VAL A 38 4.09 7.28 6.90
N ILE A 39 3.41 8.37 6.50
CA ILE A 39 1.95 8.52 6.72
C ILE A 39 1.15 7.60 5.78
N ALA A 40 1.62 7.40 4.54
CA ALA A 40 1.01 6.46 3.59
C ALA A 40 1.11 5.01 4.07
N ALA A 41 2.24 4.61 4.65
CA ALA A 41 2.43 3.25 5.17
C ALA A 41 1.50 2.94 6.36
N ASP A 42 1.34 3.87 7.31
CA ASP A 42 0.52 3.67 8.51
C ASP A 42 -0.99 3.75 8.21
N THR A 43 -1.40 4.51 7.19
CA THR A 43 -2.80 4.55 6.73
C THR A 43 -3.24 3.31 5.96
N LEU A 44 -2.32 2.62 5.28
CA LEU A 44 -2.59 1.38 4.53
C LEU A 44 -2.52 0.09 5.39
N ALA A 45 -2.79 0.17 6.69
CA ALA A 45 -2.99 -1.03 7.50
C ALA A 45 -4.29 -1.80 7.10
N ILE A 46 -4.32 -3.13 7.31
CA ILE A 46 -5.55 -3.91 7.24
C ILE A 46 -6.35 -3.64 8.53
N GLN A 47 -7.45 -2.92 8.41
CA GLN A 47 -8.28 -2.48 9.53
C GLN A 47 -9.36 -3.53 9.87
N GLN A 48 -9.85 -4.24 8.84
CA GLN A 48 -10.77 -5.37 8.96
C GLN A 48 -10.54 -6.31 7.79
N GLN A 49 -10.74 -7.61 8.00
CA GLN A 49 -10.74 -8.62 6.95
C GLN A 49 -11.95 -9.53 7.09
N ILE A 50 -12.57 -9.90 5.96
CA ILE A 50 -13.60 -10.93 5.89
C ILE A 50 -13.30 -11.91 4.76
N THR A 51 -13.71 -13.16 4.92
CA THR A 51 -13.74 -14.19 3.88
C THR A 51 -15.15 -14.75 3.78
N GLY A 52 -15.54 -15.26 2.61
CA GLY A 52 -16.92 -15.68 2.41
C GLY A 52 -17.21 -16.36 1.08
N GLN A 53 -18.50 -16.49 0.80
CA GLN A 53 -19.04 -17.18 -0.37
C GLN A 53 -20.17 -16.33 -0.97
N SER A 54 -20.00 -15.79 -2.17
CA SER A 54 -20.98 -14.87 -2.75
C SER A 54 -21.29 -15.18 -4.22
N MET A 55 -22.48 -15.72 -4.46
CA MET A 55 -22.99 -16.03 -5.81
C MET A 55 -23.10 -14.82 -6.75
N ALA A 56 -22.96 -13.59 -6.22
CA ALA A 56 -22.88 -12.38 -7.02
C ALA A 56 -21.49 -12.19 -7.68
N LEU A 57 -20.45 -12.75 -7.08
CA LEU A 57 -19.05 -12.66 -7.52
C LEU A 57 -18.68 -13.86 -8.40
N LYS A 58 -19.41 -14.07 -9.50
CA LYS A 58 -19.27 -15.25 -10.38
C LYS A 58 -17.99 -15.29 -11.21
N LEU A 59 -17.37 -14.15 -11.46
CA LEU A 59 -16.15 -14.04 -12.26
C LEU A 59 -14.95 -13.81 -11.34
N PRO A 60 -13.80 -14.47 -11.58
CA PRO A 60 -12.58 -14.19 -10.85
C PRO A 60 -12.09 -12.78 -11.18
N ASN A 61 -11.88 -11.94 -10.16
CA ASN A 61 -11.39 -10.59 -10.35
C ASN A 61 -10.89 -9.99 -9.03
N VAL A 62 -10.07 -8.93 -9.14
CA VAL A 62 -9.69 -8.06 -8.03
C VAL A 62 -10.36 -6.72 -8.22
N PHE A 63 -11.05 -6.23 -7.18
CA PHE A 63 -11.77 -4.97 -7.21
C PHE A 63 -11.20 -4.03 -6.15
N LEU A 64 -10.87 -2.81 -6.57
CA LEU A 64 -10.80 -1.65 -5.68
C LEU A 64 -12.22 -1.05 -5.59
N ILE A 65 -12.74 -0.94 -4.38
CA ILE A 65 -14.07 -0.39 -4.09
C ILE A 65 -13.88 0.86 -3.24
N ASN A 66 -14.22 2.00 -3.82
CA ASN A 66 -13.92 3.34 -3.34
C ASN A 66 -15.15 4.22 -3.10
N SER A 67 -16.37 3.67 -3.29
CA SER A 67 -17.65 4.35 -3.02
C SER A 67 -18.79 3.38 -2.70
N GLU A 68 -19.88 3.92 -2.14
CA GLU A 68 -21.13 3.18 -1.88
C GLU A 68 -21.75 2.59 -3.15
N ASP A 69 -21.67 3.28 -4.30
CA ASP A 69 -22.18 2.75 -5.57
C ASP A 69 -21.41 1.50 -6.01
N GLN A 70 -20.09 1.51 -5.82
CA GLN A 70 -19.22 0.38 -6.20
C GLN A 70 -19.47 -0.84 -5.30
N ILE A 71 -19.60 -0.66 -3.97
CA ILE A 71 -19.94 -1.78 -3.08
C ILE A 71 -21.36 -2.30 -3.37
N ASN A 72 -22.30 -1.40 -3.70
CA ASN A 72 -23.64 -1.77 -4.09
C ASN A 72 -23.70 -2.57 -5.40
N ALA A 73 -22.86 -2.21 -6.37
CA ALA A 73 -22.72 -2.89 -7.67
C ALA A 73 -22.19 -4.34 -7.54
N THR A 74 -21.44 -4.67 -6.48
CA THR A 74 -21.03 -6.07 -6.21
C THR A 74 -22.22 -7.01 -5.98
N ARG A 75 -23.38 -6.46 -5.56
CA ARG A 75 -24.60 -7.20 -5.15
C ARG A 75 -24.40 -8.23 -4.03
N SER A 76 -23.23 -8.28 -3.40
CA SER A 76 -22.92 -9.21 -2.31
C SER A 76 -23.50 -8.72 -0.99
N ARG A 77 -24.42 -9.48 -0.37
CA ARG A 77 -24.98 -9.12 0.96
C ARG A 77 -23.88 -8.94 2.01
N GLN A 78 -22.94 -9.90 2.09
CA GLN A 78 -21.83 -9.87 3.06
C GLN A 78 -20.93 -8.63 2.93
N LEU A 79 -20.76 -8.07 1.72
CA LEU A 79 -20.00 -6.84 1.53
C LEU A 79 -20.81 -5.62 1.96
N LYS A 80 -22.12 -5.58 1.67
CA LYS A 80 -23.01 -4.46 2.05
C LYS A 80 -23.22 -4.34 3.56
N GLU A 81 -22.87 -5.36 4.34
CA GLU A 81 -22.90 -5.37 5.80
C GLU A 81 -21.60 -4.78 6.41
N LEU A 82 -20.60 -4.44 5.60
CA LEU A 82 -19.40 -3.72 6.03
C LEU A 82 -19.69 -2.24 6.27
N THR A 83 -19.31 -1.74 7.45
CA THR A 83 -19.34 -0.32 7.77
C THR A 83 -18.03 0.33 7.31
N VAL A 84 -18.09 1.20 6.29
CA VAL A 84 -16.91 1.83 5.68
C VAL A 84 -17.15 3.32 5.45
N ASP A 85 -16.24 4.17 5.92
CA ASP A 85 -16.17 5.58 5.53
C ASP A 85 -15.36 5.72 4.24
N PHE A 86 -16.04 5.75 3.09
CA PHE A 86 -15.38 5.90 1.79
C PHE A 86 -14.63 7.23 1.58
N ASN A 87 -14.69 8.19 2.51
CA ASN A 87 -13.81 9.38 2.45
C ASN A 87 -12.38 9.04 2.88
N SER A 88 -12.21 8.20 3.89
CA SER A 88 -10.91 7.84 4.49
C SER A 88 -10.47 6.40 4.23
N GLN A 89 -11.37 5.53 3.74
CA GLN A 89 -11.15 4.10 3.56
C GLN A 89 -11.44 3.61 2.12
N SER A 90 -10.90 2.44 1.83
CA SER A 90 -11.13 1.65 0.63
C SER A 90 -11.38 0.19 1.01
N ILE A 91 -12.14 -0.53 0.18
CA ILE A 91 -12.19 -1.99 0.23
C ILE A 91 -11.35 -2.55 -0.94
N VAL A 92 -10.48 -3.51 -0.63
CA VAL A 92 -9.89 -4.40 -1.64
C VAL A 92 -10.61 -5.74 -1.55
N LEU A 93 -11.14 -6.21 -2.67
CA LEU A 93 -11.88 -7.47 -2.80
C LEU A 93 -11.21 -8.38 -3.83
N ILE A 94 -10.87 -9.61 -3.44
CA ILE A 94 -10.44 -10.67 -4.35
C ILE A 94 -11.54 -11.73 -4.41
N ALA A 95 -12.10 -11.95 -5.59
CA ALA A 95 -13.05 -13.02 -5.88
C ALA A 95 -12.40 -14.11 -6.74
N LEU A 96 -12.66 -15.37 -6.41
CA LEU A 96 -12.20 -16.52 -7.21
C LEU A 96 -13.20 -16.97 -8.28
N GLY A 97 -14.34 -16.30 -8.40
CA GLY A 97 -15.41 -16.69 -9.31
C GLY A 97 -16.12 -17.99 -8.92
N GLU A 98 -16.90 -18.53 -9.84
CA GLU A 98 -17.61 -19.81 -9.70
C GLU A 98 -16.62 -21.00 -9.74
N GLN A 99 -16.63 -21.82 -8.69
CA GLN A 99 -15.81 -23.02 -8.55
C GLN A 99 -16.71 -24.26 -8.43
N LYS A 100 -16.35 -25.36 -9.09
CA LYS A 100 -17.21 -26.55 -9.24
C LYS A 100 -17.32 -27.45 -8.00
N THR A 101 -16.47 -27.21 -7.00
CA THR A 101 -16.41 -27.94 -5.74
C THR A 101 -16.09 -26.96 -4.60
N GLY A 102 -16.22 -27.41 -3.36
CA GLY A 102 -15.55 -26.76 -2.23
C GLY A 102 -14.04 -27.04 -2.17
N GLY A 103 -13.41 -26.56 -1.10
CA GLY A 103 -11.96 -26.64 -0.88
C GLY A 103 -11.17 -25.44 -1.42
N TYR A 104 -11.76 -24.64 -2.31
CA TYR A 104 -11.19 -23.37 -2.76
C TYR A 104 -11.35 -22.29 -1.68
N TRP A 105 -10.25 -21.57 -1.42
CA TRP A 105 -10.26 -20.39 -0.55
C TRP A 105 -9.25 -19.36 -1.04
N VAL A 106 -9.45 -18.10 -0.64
CA VAL A 106 -8.50 -17.00 -0.82
C VAL A 106 -8.32 -16.30 0.52
N LYS A 107 -7.08 -15.88 0.79
CA LYS A 107 -6.71 -15.06 1.94
C LYS A 107 -5.87 -13.90 1.44
N ILE A 108 -6.21 -12.69 1.85
CA ILE A 108 -5.32 -11.53 1.74
C ILE A 108 -4.36 -11.62 2.93
N ASN A 109 -3.06 -11.56 2.65
CA ASN A 109 -1.97 -11.72 3.63
C ASN A 109 -1.43 -10.37 4.11
N GLY A 110 -1.43 -9.39 3.21
CA GLY A 110 -0.89 -8.07 3.47
C GLY A 110 -1.14 -7.13 2.29
N ILE A 111 -0.89 -5.85 2.52
CA ILE A 111 -0.87 -4.81 1.50
C ILE A 111 0.35 -3.93 1.73
N GLN A 112 0.93 -3.42 0.65
CA GLN A 112 2.13 -2.59 0.69
C GLN A 112 1.96 -1.37 -0.23
N PRO A 113 2.37 -0.16 0.19
CA PRO A 113 2.38 0.99 -0.70
C PRO A 113 3.33 0.76 -1.88
N GLY A 114 2.89 1.19 -3.06
CA GLY A 114 3.73 1.35 -4.24
C GLY A 114 3.87 2.83 -4.61
N ASP A 115 4.54 3.08 -5.74
CA ASP A 115 4.70 4.43 -6.27
C ASP A 115 3.34 5.06 -6.65
N ASN A 116 3.27 6.40 -6.60
CA ASN A 116 2.10 7.18 -7.03
C ASN A 116 0.76 6.85 -6.34
N GLY A 117 0.78 6.14 -5.22
CA GLY A 117 -0.43 5.70 -4.51
C GLY A 117 -1.03 4.39 -5.04
N ASP A 118 -0.31 3.67 -5.92
CA ASP A 118 -0.59 2.26 -6.20
C ASP A 118 -0.37 1.42 -4.92
N VAL A 119 -0.99 0.23 -4.85
CA VAL A 119 -0.91 -0.67 -3.70
C VAL A 119 -0.73 -2.11 -4.17
N PHE A 120 0.33 -2.76 -3.71
CA PHE A 120 0.56 -4.19 -3.89
C PHE A 120 -0.29 -4.96 -2.88
N VAL A 121 -1.06 -5.94 -3.38
CA VAL A 121 -1.97 -6.75 -2.55
C VAL A 121 -1.52 -8.20 -2.57
N GLN A 122 -0.90 -8.62 -1.47
CA GLN A 122 -0.40 -9.98 -1.31
C GLN A 122 -1.52 -10.90 -0.87
N ALA A 123 -1.75 -11.97 -1.62
CA ALA A 123 -2.79 -12.94 -1.32
C ALA A 123 -2.35 -14.37 -1.64
N THR A 124 -2.83 -15.33 -0.85
CA THR A 124 -2.69 -16.77 -1.14
C THR A 124 -4.05 -17.31 -1.57
N VAL A 125 -4.07 -18.05 -2.67
CA VAL A 125 -5.24 -18.76 -3.21
C VAL A 125 -4.98 -20.25 -3.16
N ASN A 126 -5.85 -20.99 -2.49
CA ASN A 126 -5.80 -22.44 -2.49
C ASN A 126 -6.73 -23.05 -3.53
N LYS A 127 -6.19 -24.01 -4.26
CA LYS A 127 -6.93 -25.00 -5.03
C LYS A 127 -6.90 -26.34 -4.28
N PRO A 128 -8.02 -27.05 -4.11
CA PRO A 128 -7.98 -28.39 -3.54
C PRO A 128 -7.19 -29.33 -4.45
N SER A 129 -6.41 -30.24 -3.86
CA SER A 129 -5.65 -31.21 -4.65
C SER A 129 -6.57 -32.27 -5.28
N LYS A 130 -6.11 -32.94 -6.33
CA LYS A 130 -6.91 -33.96 -7.05
C LYS A 130 -7.40 -35.10 -6.15
N ASP A 131 -6.61 -35.45 -5.13
CA ASP A 131 -6.87 -36.56 -4.21
C ASP A 131 -7.53 -36.08 -2.90
N GLN A 132 -7.72 -34.77 -2.72
CA GLN A 132 -8.38 -34.21 -1.54
C GLN A 132 -9.89 -34.41 -1.62
N MET A 133 -10.48 -34.91 -0.52
CA MET A 133 -11.94 -34.94 -0.40
C MET A 133 -12.50 -33.51 -0.38
N THR A 134 -13.37 -33.22 -1.34
CA THR A 134 -14.04 -31.91 -1.50
C THR A 134 -15.55 -32.06 -1.38
N THR A 135 -16.22 -31.02 -0.89
CA THR A 135 -17.68 -30.95 -0.96
C THR A 135 -18.12 -30.77 -2.41
N GLN A 136 -19.12 -31.56 -2.82
CA GLN A 136 -19.71 -31.46 -4.14
C GLN A 136 -20.70 -30.30 -4.17
N GLY A 137 -20.52 -29.35 -5.10
CA GLY A 137 -21.40 -28.18 -5.22
C GLY A 137 -20.66 -26.93 -5.67
N MET A 138 -21.39 -26.00 -6.30
CA MET A 138 -20.83 -24.73 -6.76
C MET A 138 -20.49 -23.83 -5.56
N THR A 139 -19.27 -23.32 -5.52
CA THR A 139 -18.81 -22.35 -4.52
C THR A 139 -18.34 -21.06 -5.20
N TYR A 140 -18.27 -19.96 -4.43
CA TYR A 140 -17.97 -18.62 -4.92
C TYR A 140 -17.05 -17.86 -3.95
N PRO A 141 -15.82 -18.36 -3.71
CA PRO A 141 -14.98 -17.87 -2.63
C PRO A 141 -14.51 -16.43 -2.88
N PHE A 142 -14.47 -15.63 -1.81
CA PHE A 142 -13.85 -14.31 -1.82
C PHE A 142 -13.15 -13.98 -0.50
N ALA A 143 -12.22 -13.03 -0.56
CA ALA A 143 -11.65 -12.32 0.58
C ALA A 143 -11.77 -10.82 0.33
N ALA A 144 -12.10 -10.06 1.36
CA ALA A 144 -12.10 -8.60 1.32
C ALA A 144 -11.43 -8.02 2.55
N ILE A 145 -10.73 -6.91 2.38
CA ILE A 145 -10.18 -6.09 3.48
C ILE A 145 -10.71 -4.67 3.42
N ILE A 146 -10.82 -4.03 4.57
CA ILE A 146 -10.92 -2.57 4.71
C ILE A 146 -9.53 -2.05 5.05
N THR A 147 -9.12 -0.99 4.37
CA THR A 147 -7.86 -0.28 4.59
C THR A 147 -8.07 1.23 4.40
N GLY A 148 -7.05 2.04 4.66
CA GLY A 148 -7.06 3.47 4.35
C GLY A 148 -7.20 3.76 2.85
N LYS A 149 -7.43 5.02 2.50
CA LYS A 149 -7.82 5.41 1.15
C LYS A 149 -6.73 5.11 0.12
N ILE A 150 -7.05 4.22 -0.83
CA ILE A 150 -6.25 3.94 -2.02
C ILE A 150 -6.67 4.89 -3.14
N THR A 151 -5.71 5.68 -3.63
CA THR A 151 -5.90 6.67 -4.71
C THR A 151 -5.39 6.20 -6.07
N GLY A 152 -4.39 5.31 -6.10
CA GLY A 152 -3.87 4.66 -7.31
C GLY A 152 -4.53 3.31 -7.60
N THR A 153 -3.75 2.42 -8.19
CA THR A 153 -4.15 1.12 -8.70
C THR A 153 -3.87 0.00 -7.70
N VAL A 154 -4.76 -0.99 -7.62
CA VAL A 154 -4.47 -2.25 -6.92
C VAL A 154 -3.69 -3.18 -7.85
N ILE A 155 -2.48 -3.56 -7.43
CA ILE A 155 -1.59 -4.49 -8.12
C ILE A 155 -1.61 -5.83 -7.35
N PRO A 156 -2.24 -6.90 -7.87
CA PRO A 156 -2.39 -8.13 -7.12
C PRO A 156 -1.14 -9.04 -7.23
N GLU A 157 -0.60 -9.41 -6.08
CA GLU A 157 0.50 -10.38 -5.92
C GLU A 157 -0.09 -11.69 -5.37
N ILE A 158 -0.56 -12.56 -6.26
CA ILE A 158 -1.29 -13.77 -5.88
C ILE A 158 -0.38 -15.01 -5.96
N GLU A 159 -0.10 -15.60 -4.80
CA GLU A 159 0.47 -16.94 -4.66
C GLU A 159 -0.63 -17.99 -4.82
N SER A 160 -0.38 -19.03 -5.62
CA SER A 160 -1.27 -20.20 -5.73
C SER A 160 -0.68 -21.38 -4.98
N VAL A 161 -1.43 -21.93 -4.02
CA VAL A 161 -1.09 -23.15 -3.28
C VAL A 161 -2.07 -24.27 -3.60
N GLU A 162 -1.67 -25.52 -3.35
CA GLU A 162 -2.51 -26.70 -3.57
C GLU A 162 -2.68 -27.51 -2.27
N GLY A 163 -3.89 -28.01 -2.03
CA GLY A 163 -4.20 -28.95 -0.96
C GLY A 163 -4.17 -28.39 0.47
N GLN A 164 -4.04 -27.07 0.65
CA GLN A 164 -3.87 -26.45 1.96
C GLN A 164 -5.19 -26.33 2.74
N PRO A 165 -5.17 -26.53 4.07
CA PRO A 165 -6.35 -26.28 4.91
C PRO A 165 -6.74 -24.80 4.86
N MET A 166 -8.00 -24.50 5.17
CA MET A 166 -8.45 -23.11 5.31
C MET A 166 -7.73 -22.46 6.51
N PRO A 167 -7.12 -21.28 6.35
CA PRO A 167 -6.37 -20.58 7.39
C PRO A 167 -7.25 -19.79 8.38
#